data_AF-A0A7X3L8V2-F1
#
_entry.id   AF-A0A7X3L8V2-F1
#
_cell.length_a   1.000
_cell.length_b   1.000
_cell.length_c   1.000
_cell.angle_alpha   90.00
_cell.angle_beta   90.00
_cell.angle_gamma   90.00
#
_symmetry.space_group_name_H-M   'P 1'
#
loop_
_entity.id
_entity.type
_entity.pdbx_description
1 polymer ?
#
loop_
_entity_poly.entity_id
_entity_poly.type
_entity_poly.pdbx_seq_one_letter_code
_entity_poly.pdbx_strand_id
1 'polypeptide(L)'
;TLTYAYIDQVNTIFGPGNGQHDSAANPANIEGHSHLVNAQYVFMPELTATAYSYLLDLDNLAITPTGAQGALSSQTNGLRLNGAIQGFSYALEYARQSDYDSNPQELDSDYYLAELGYTLKGVALKAGYEVLGGDEGPGNRAFQTPLAT
;
A
#
# COMPACT_ATOMS: atom_id res chain seq x y z
N THR A 1 -18.72 -4.04 6.77
CA THR A 1 -18.77 -2.98 5.76
C THR A 1 -18.03 -3.42 4.52
N LEU A 2 -18.55 -3.11 3.34
CA LEU A 2 -17.85 -3.34 2.07
C LEU A 2 -17.72 -1.98 1.37
N THR A 3 -16.51 -1.66 0.93
CA THR A 3 -16.18 -0.40 0.26
C THR A 3 -15.47 -0.72 -1.04
N TYR A 4 -15.82 0.00 -2.09
CA TYR A 4 -15.13 -0.03 -3.37
C TYR A 4 -14.87 1.41 -3.81
N ALA A 5 -13.68 1.65 -4.36
CA ALA A 5 -13.31 2.91 -4.96
C ALA A 5 -12.61 2.66 -6.29
N TYR A 6 -12.85 3.58 -7.22
CA TYR A 6 -12.16 3.68 -8.50
C TYR A 6 -11.43 5.01 -8.52
N ILE A 7 -10.18 4.98 -8.96
CA ILE A 7 -9.31 6.14 -9.05
C ILE A 7 -8.79 6.21 -10.48
N ASP A 8 -9.11 7.31 -11.17
CA ASP A 8 -8.63 7.63 -12.51
C ASP A 8 -7.40 8.56 -12.50
N GLN A 9 -7.21 9.30 -11.41
CA GLN A 9 -6.10 10.23 -11.25
C GLN A 9 -5.70 10.42 -9.79
N VAL A 10 -4.38 10.46 -9.52
CA VAL A 10 -3.80 10.85 -8.24
C VAL A 10 -3.04 12.16 -8.40
N ASN A 11 -3.40 13.19 -7.62
CA ASN A 11 -2.69 14.47 -7.61
C ASN A 11 -1.59 14.42 -6.54
N THR A 12 -0.34 14.76 -6.92
CA THR A 12 0.82 14.68 -6.02
C THR A 12 1.27 16.05 -5.53
N ILE A 13 2.16 16.05 -4.54
CA ILE A 13 2.77 17.28 -4.00
C ILE A 13 3.76 17.97 -4.96
N PHE A 14 4.15 17.30 -6.05
CA PHE A 14 5.15 17.80 -7.00
C PHE A 14 4.57 18.75 -8.06
N GLY A 15 3.27 19.04 -7.98
CA GLY A 15 2.63 20.02 -8.83
C GLY A 15 3.13 21.46 -8.59
N PRO A 16 2.90 22.38 -9.55
CA PRO A 16 2.12 22.18 -10.78
C PRO A 16 2.90 21.45 -11.89
N GLY A 17 2.19 20.70 -12.75
CA GLY A 17 2.76 19.94 -13.87
C GLY A 17 3.28 20.82 -15.01
N ASN A 18 4.40 21.49 -14.77
CA ASN A 18 5.02 22.46 -15.68
C ASN A 18 6.45 22.09 -16.08
N GLY A 19 6.92 20.89 -15.71
CA GLY A 19 8.26 20.38 -15.97
C GLY A 19 9.35 20.97 -15.05
N GLN A 20 8.99 21.81 -14.07
CA GLN A 20 9.95 22.48 -13.20
C GLN A 20 10.34 21.63 -11.99
N HIS A 21 9.37 20.88 -11.45
CA HIS A 21 9.52 20.07 -10.24
C HIS A 21 8.97 18.64 -10.38
N ASP A 22 8.32 18.34 -11.50
CA ASP A 22 7.78 17.02 -11.83
C ASP A 22 8.65 16.28 -12.85
N SER A 23 8.65 14.95 -12.75
CA SER A 23 9.28 14.06 -13.71
C SER A 23 8.49 12.75 -13.78
N ALA A 24 8.84 11.82 -14.67
CA ALA A 24 8.18 10.52 -14.70
C ALA A 24 8.31 9.73 -13.37
N ALA A 25 9.34 10.01 -12.55
CA ALA A 25 9.48 9.40 -11.22
C ALA A 25 8.65 10.06 -10.13
N ASN A 26 8.18 11.28 -10.38
CA ASN A 26 7.45 12.09 -9.42
C ASN A 26 6.53 13.07 -10.16
N PRO A 27 5.54 12.56 -10.93
CA PRO A 27 4.71 13.38 -11.79
C PRO A 27 3.74 14.20 -10.93
N ALA A 28 3.34 15.38 -11.40
CA ALA A 28 2.34 16.20 -10.72
C ALA A 28 0.97 15.50 -10.63
N ASN A 29 0.62 14.75 -11.67
CA ASN A 29 -0.57 13.90 -11.73
C ASN A 29 -0.15 12.50 -12.15
N ILE A 30 -0.56 11.49 -11.40
CA ILE A 30 -0.45 10.09 -11.80
C ILE A 30 -1.77 9.69 -12.45
N GLU A 31 -1.71 9.23 -13.68
CA GLU A 31 -2.87 8.76 -14.45
C GLU A 31 -2.93 7.23 -14.41
N GLY A 32 -4.11 6.65 -14.47
CA GLY A 32 -4.30 5.20 -14.58
C GLY A 32 -5.67 4.74 -14.08
N HIS A 33 -5.94 3.44 -14.12
CA HIS A 33 -7.25 2.87 -13.77
C HIS A 33 -7.17 1.97 -12.54
N SER A 34 -7.08 2.59 -11.36
CA SER A 34 -6.91 1.88 -10.11
C SER A 34 -8.23 1.47 -9.46
N HIS A 35 -8.29 0.25 -8.93
CA HIS A 35 -9.45 -0.31 -8.23
C HIS A 35 -9.08 -0.70 -6.80
N LEU A 36 -9.82 -0.19 -5.82
CA LEU A 36 -9.62 -0.50 -4.41
C LEU A 36 -10.87 -1.17 -3.84
N VAL A 37 -10.71 -2.34 -3.24
CA VAL A 37 -11.77 -3.06 -2.53
C VAL A 37 -11.36 -3.28 -1.08
N ASN A 38 -12.27 -3.01 -0.15
CA ASN A 38 -12.10 -3.25 1.27
C ASN A 38 -13.35 -3.93 1.85
N ALA A 39 -13.17 -5.08 2.48
CA ALA A 39 -14.20 -5.83 3.18
C ALA A 39 -13.84 -5.95 4.66
N GLN A 40 -14.60 -5.25 5.51
CA GLN A 40 -14.43 -5.26 6.96
C GLN A 40 -15.55 -6.02 7.66
N TYR A 41 -15.18 -6.86 8.61
CA TYR A 41 -16.10 -7.58 9.48
C TYR A 41 -15.67 -7.49 10.94
N VAL A 42 -16.59 -7.05 11.81
CA VAL A 42 -16.39 -6.99 13.25
C VAL A 42 -16.93 -8.27 13.87
N PHE A 43 -16.04 -9.19 14.26
CA PHE A 43 -16.43 -10.45 14.89
C PHE A 43 -16.90 -10.24 16.32
N MET A 44 -16.17 -9.38 17.05
CA MET A 44 -16.44 -8.98 18.43
C MET A 44 -15.76 -7.62 18.67
N PRO A 45 -16.11 -6.89 19.75
CA PRO A 45 -15.47 -5.61 20.06
C PRO A 45 -13.93 -5.66 20.10
N GLU A 46 -13.39 -6.83 20.44
CA GLU A 46 -11.97 -7.11 20.58
C GLU A 46 -11.30 -7.64 19.30
N LEU A 47 -12.06 -7.87 18.22
CA LEU A 47 -11.55 -8.42 16.96
C LEU A 47 -12.34 -7.92 15.74
N THR A 48 -11.66 -7.13 14.93
CA THR A 48 -12.09 -6.74 13.59
C THR A 48 -11.13 -7.34 12.57
N ALA A 49 -11.68 -7.92 11.50
CA ALA A 49 -10.91 -8.33 10.34
C ALA A 49 -11.25 -7.44 9.14
N THR A 50 -10.24 -7.04 8.39
CA THR A 50 -10.36 -6.27 7.15
C THR A 50 -9.55 -6.98 6.07
N ALA A 51 -10.23 -7.52 5.07
CA ALA A 51 -9.59 -8.02 3.85
C ALA A 51 -9.62 -6.91 2.80
N TYR A 52 -8.56 -6.77 2.03
CA TYR A 52 -8.46 -5.75 0.99
C TYR A 52 -7.78 -6.29 -0.27
N SER A 53 -8.14 -5.69 -1.40
CA SER A 53 -7.53 -5.95 -2.70
C SER A 53 -7.39 -4.62 -3.43
N TYR A 54 -6.16 -4.25 -3.74
CA TYR A 54 -5.78 -3.02 -4.42
C TYR A 54 -5.14 -3.39 -5.74
N LEU A 55 -5.78 -2.99 -6.83
CA LEU A 55 -5.24 -3.10 -8.18
C LEU A 55 -4.85 -1.68 -8.54
N LEU A 56 -3.58 -1.35 -8.33
CA LEU A 56 -3.03 -0.04 -8.64
C LEU A 56 -2.50 -0.08 -10.06
N ASP A 57 -3.08 0.77 -10.89
CA ASP A 57 -2.63 1.04 -12.23
C ASP A 57 -2.18 2.51 -12.31
N LEU A 58 -0.90 2.71 -12.60
CA LEU A 58 -0.16 3.96 -12.50
C LEU A 58 0.63 4.18 -13.79
N ASP A 59 -0.09 4.35 -14.89
CA ASP A 59 0.38 4.34 -16.29
C ASP A 59 1.62 5.20 -16.55
N ASN A 60 1.65 6.41 -15.99
CA ASN A 60 2.70 7.40 -16.26
C ASN A 60 3.78 7.48 -15.16
N LEU A 61 3.71 6.60 -14.15
CA LEU A 61 4.65 6.59 -13.04
C LEU A 61 5.80 5.62 -13.32
N ALA A 62 7.03 6.11 -13.19
CA ALA A 62 8.26 5.36 -13.40
C ALA A 62 9.10 5.28 -12.11
N ILE A 63 10.04 4.33 -12.04
CA ILE A 63 11.00 4.24 -10.93
C ILE A 63 12.06 5.36 -11.01
N THR A 64 12.41 5.79 -12.22
CA THR A 64 13.39 6.84 -12.48
C THR A 64 12.88 7.82 -13.54
N PRO A 65 13.39 9.07 -13.62
CA PRO A 65 12.91 10.07 -14.57
C PRO A 65 12.99 9.66 -16.05
N THR A 66 13.89 8.72 -16.38
CA THR A 66 14.09 8.17 -17.73
C THR A 66 13.67 6.70 -17.83
N GLY A 67 12.99 6.17 -16.81
CA GLY A 67 12.57 4.78 -16.73
C GLY A 67 11.34 4.48 -17.58
N ALA A 68 11.00 3.19 -17.66
CA ALA A 68 9.71 2.78 -18.21
C ALA A 68 8.58 3.29 -17.30
N GLN A 69 7.57 3.90 -17.91
CA GLN A 69 6.33 4.28 -17.24
C GLN A 69 5.47 3.03 -16.99
N GLY A 70 4.58 3.06 -15.99
CA GLY A 70 3.79 1.91 -15.55
C GLY A 70 4.58 0.94 -14.64
N ALA A 71 5.84 1.24 -14.33
CA ALA A 71 6.72 0.35 -13.57
C ALA A 71 6.37 0.21 -12.07
N LEU A 72 5.33 0.91 -11.62
CA LEU A 72 4.83 0.88 -10.25
C LEU A 72 3.36 0.40 -10.18
N SER A 73 2.77 -0.04 -11.31
CA SER A 73 1.47 -0.73 -11.30
C SER A 73 1.60 -2.06 -10.55
N SER A 74 0.72 -2.33 -9.59
CA SER A 74 0.83 -3.51 -8.73
C SER A 74 -0.52 -3.94 -8.19
N GLN A 75 -0.64 -5.24 -7.92
CA GLN A 75 -1.80 -5.81 -7.26
C GLN A 75 -1.41 -6.22 -5.84
N THR A 76 -2.08 -5.67 -4.84
CA THR A 76 -1.85 -6.03 -3.43
C THR A 76 -3.12 -6.62 -2.84
N ASN A 77 -3.02 -7.85 -2.34
CA ASN A 77 -4.09 -8.50 -1.59
C ASN A 77 -3.65 -8.68 -0.15
N GLY A 78 -4.47 -8.27 0.81
CA GLY A 78 -4.09 -8.34 2.22
C GLY A 78 -5.23 -8.60 3.17
N LEU A 79 -4.84 -9.00 4.37
CA LEU A 79 -5.72 -9.23 5.50
C LEU A 79 -5.11 -8.57 6.73
N ARG A 80 -5.91 -7.71 7.36
CA ARG A 80 -5.60 -7.03 8.61
C ARG A 80 -6.54 -7.51 9.70
N LEU A 81 -5.99 -7.89 10.84
CA LEU A 81 -6.71 -8.19 12.07
C LEU A 81 -6.32 -7.17 13.12
N ASN A 82 -7.28 -6.55 13.78
CA ASN A 82 -6.99 -5.60 14.84
C ASN A 82 -8.07 -5.60 15.92
N GLY A 83 -7.68 -5.19 17.12
CA GLY A 83 -8.58 -5.16 18.25
C GLY A 83 -7.92 -4.66 19.53
N ALA A 84 -8.68 -4.70 20.62
CA ALA A 84 -8.19 -4.33 21.93
C ALA A 84 -8.74 -5.26 23.01
N ILE A 85 -7.86 -5.71 23.92
CA ILE A 85 -8.18 -6.60 25.03
C ILE A 85 -7.57 -6.00 26.30
N GLN A 86 -8.42 -5.71 27.30
CA GLN A 86 -7.97 -5.23 28.63
C GLN A 86 -7.00 -4.03 28.60
N GLY A 87 -7.20 -3.10 27.65
CA GLY A 87 -6.36 -1.90 27.50
C GLY A 87 -5.11 -2.08 26.63
N PHE A 88 -4.86 -3.29 26.12
CA PHE A 88 -3.86 -3.57 25.10
C PHE A 88 -4.50 -3.58 23.72
N SER A 89 -4.00 -2.78 22.79
CA SER A 89 -4.37 -2.85 21.38
C SER A 89 -3.40 -3.73 20.63
N TYR A 90 -3.88 -4.43 19.61
CA TYR A 90 -3.03 -5.17 18.69
C TYR A 90 -3.48 -4.95 17.25
N ALA A 91 -2.53 -5.03 16.33
CA ALA A 91 -2.78 -5.12 14.90
C ALA A 91 -1.82 -6.14 14.29
N LEU A 92 -2.36 -7.03 13.46
CA LEU A 92 -1.62 -7.95 12.63
C LEU A 92 -2.04 -7.72 11.19
N GLU A 93 -1.09 -7.67 10.29
CA GLU A 93 -1.36 -7.51 8.87
C GLU A 93 -0.47 -8.46 8.08
N TYR A 94 -1.05 -9.06 7.05
CA TYR A 94 -0.32 -9.80 6.05
C TYR A 94 -0.85 -9.40 4.68
N ALA A 95 0.04 -9.08 3.76
CA ALA A 95 -0.32 -8.76 2.39
C ALA A 95 0.67 -9.39 1.43
N ARG A 96 0.20 -9.68 0.22
CA ARG A 96 1.02 -10.13 -0.88
C ARG A 96 0.81 -9.17 -2.04
N GLN A 97 1.92 -8.66 -2.56
CA GLN A 97 1.94 -7.80 -3.72
C GLN A 97 2.55 -8.55 -4.91
N SER A 98 1.85 -8.49 -6.04
CA SER A 98 2.30 -9.00 -7.32
C SER A 98 2.28 -7.92 -8.39
N ASP A 99 2.90 -8.20 -9.53
CA ASP A 99 2.84 -7.32 -10.69
C ASP A 99 1.40 -7.23 -11.22
N TYR A 100 1.10 -6.10 -11.84
CA TYR A 100 -0.21 -5.82 -12.40
C TYR A 100 -0.10 -4.95 -13.65
N ASP A 101 -0.93 -5.27 -14.65
CA ASP A 101 -1.05 -4.56 -15.92
C ASP A 101 0.32 -4.34 -16.62
N SER A 102 0.71 -3.09 -16.83
CA SER A 102 1.85 -2.69 -17.65
C SER A 102 3.19 -2.73 -16.90
N ASN A 103 3.24 -3.31 -15.70
CA ASN A 103 4.48 -3.39 -14.93
C ASN A 103 5.47 -4.36 -15.61
N PRO A 104 6.65 -3.89 -16.07
CA PRO A 104 7.66 -4.75 -16.67
C PRO A 104 8.50 -5.51 -15.64
N GLN A 105 8.28 -5.30 -14.33
CA GLN A 105 8.91 -6.06 -13.25
C GLN A 105 8.04 -7.25 -12.85
N GLU A 106 8.65 -8.39 -12.58
CA GLU A 106 8.00 -9.49 -11.88
C GLU A 106 8.04 -9.19 -10.38
N LEU A 107 6.89 -8.90 -9.78
CA LEU A 107 6.79 -8.69 -8.34
C LEU A 107 6.14 -9.92 -7.70
N ASP A 108 6.76 -10.44 -6.66
CA ASP A 108 6.16 -11.42 -5.76
C ASP A 108 6.70 -11.15 -4.36
N SER A 109 6.08 -10.20 -3.66
CA SER A 109 6.55 -9.73 -2.37
C SER A 109 5.51 -9.91 -1.29
N ASP A 110 5.94 -10.50 -0.17
CA ASP A 110 5.15 -10.60 1.03
C ASP A 110 5.38 -9.39 1.95
N TYR A 111 4.34 -8.99 2.66
CA TYR A 111 4.36 -7.97 3.68
C TYR A 111 3.74 -8.53 4.94
N TYR A 112 4.35 -8.25 6.09
CA TYR A 112 3.75 -8.57 7.37
C TYR A 112 4.06 -7.50 8.41
N LEU A 113 3.04 -7.19 9.21
CA LEU A 113 3.13 -6.24 10.30
C LEU A 113 2.50 -6.85 11.56
N ALA A 114 3.17 -6.63 12.68
CA ALA A 114 2.67 -6.91 14.01
C ALA A 114 2.91 -5.71 14.92
N GLU A 115 1.83 -5.09 15.39
CA GLU A 115 1.87 -3.97 16.33
C GLU A 115 1.15 -4.36 17.63
N LEU A 116 1.76 -4.00 18.75
CA LEU A 116 1.16 -4.03 20.07
C LEU A 116 1.18 -2.62 20.65
N GLY A 117 0.08 -2.23 21.28
CA GLY A 117 -0.05 -0.94 21.93
C GLY A 117 -0.69 -1.07 23.31
N TYR A 118 -0.36 -0.12 24.17
CA TYR A 118 -0.92 -0.02 25.52
C TYR A 118 -1.16 1.44 25.86
N THR A 119 -2.35 1.75 26.39
CA THR A 119 -2.69 3.12 26.80
C THR A 119 -2.72 3.22 28.32
N LEU A 120 -1.85 4.05 28.88
CA LEU A 120 -1.78 4.33 30.32
C LEU A 120 -2.02 5.81 30.58
N LYS A 121 -3.13 6.14 31.26
CA LYS A 121 -3.45 7.51 31.71
C LYS A 121 -3.32 8.58 30.60
N GLY A 122 -3.76 8.25 29.38
CA GLY A 122 -3.72 9.15 28.23
C GLY A 122 -2.43 9.11 27.40
N VAL A 123 -1.42 8.35 27.82
CA VAL A 123 -0.21 8.09 27.03
C VAL A 123 -0.34 6.74 26.34
N ALA A 124 -0.17 6.72 25.00
CA ALA A 124 -0.15 5.50 24.21
C ALA A 124 1.31 5.08 23.94
N LEU A 125 1.68 3.89 24.38
CA LEU A 125 2.94 3.23 24.03
C LEU A 125 2.65 2.20 22.94
N LYS A 126 3.49 2.15 21.91
CA LYS A 126 3.37 1.20 20.81
C LYS A 126 4.72 0.57 20.49
N ALA A 127 4.70 -0.71 20.16
CA ALA A 127 5.83 -1.45 19.63
C ALA A 127 5.35 -2.17 18.37
N GLY A 128 6.06 -1.99 17.26
CA GLY A 128 5.73 -2.57 15.97
C GLY A 128 6.91 -3.32 15.38
N TYR A 129 6.62 -4.41 14.68
CA TYR A 129 7.54 -5.12 13.82
C TYR A 129 6.91 -5.20 12.43
N GLU A 130 7.61 -4.67 11.44
CA GLU A 130 7.14 -4.56 10.07
C GLU A 130 8.23 -5.09 9.14
N VAL A 131 7.84 -5.94 8.19
CA VAL A 131 8.75 -6.47 7.18
C VAL A 131 8.12 -6.36 5.82
N LEU A 132 8.88 -5.74 4.92
CA LEU A 132 8.63 -5.66 3.51
C LEU A 132 9.55 -6.69 2.85
N GLY A 133 8.97 -7.73 2.29
CA GLY A 133 9.67 -8.76 1.56
C GLY A 133 10.18 -8.23 0.22
N GLY A 134 11.20 -8.89 -0.29
CA GLY A 134 11.66 -8.73 -1.66
C GLY A 134 12.12 -10.08 -2.19
N ASP A 135 11.90 -10.31 -3.48
CA ASP A 135 12.24 -11.57 -4.14
C ASP A 135 13.66 -11.56 -4.74
N GLU A 136 14.21 -12.74 -4.99
CA GLU A 136 15.52 -12.93 -5.60
C GLU A 136 15.43 -12.86 -7.13
N GLY A 137 16.15 -11.92 -7.76
CA GLY A 137 16.22 -11.83 -9.23
C GLY A 137 16.75 -10.50 -9.75
N PRO A 138 16.93 -10.36 -11.07
CA PRO A 138 17.27 -9.08 -11.68
C PRO A 138 16.07 -8.12 -11.61
N GLY A 139 16.34 -6.84 -11.32
CA GLY A 139 15.31 -5.81 -11.19
C GLY A 139 14.96 -5.47 -9.73
N ASN A 140 14.03 -4.53 -9.55
CA ASN A 140 13.54 -4.18 -8.22
C ASN A 140 12.29 -5.02 -7.93
N ARG A 141 12.46 -6.08 -7.11
CA ARG A 141 11.40 -7.02 -6.73
C ARG A 141 10.98 -6.88 -5.26
N ALA A 142 11.21 -5.72 -4.68
CA ALA A 142 10.81 -5.42 -3.32
C ALA A 142 9.34 -4.99 -3.26
N PHE A 143 8.68 -5.19 -2.12
CA PHE A 143 7.37 -4.63 -1.85
C PHE A 143 7.42 -3.10 -1.95
N GLN A 144 6.51 -2.52 -2.72
CA GLN A 144 6.46 -1.09 -3.01
C GLN A 144 5.13 -0.48 -2.57
N THR A 145 5.21 0.69 -1.94
CA THR A 145 4.06 1.51 -1.55
C THR A 145 4.09 2.83 -2.32
N PRO A 146 3.77 2.82 -3.63
CA PRO A 146 3.98 3.99 -4.50
C PRO A 146 3.14 5.22 -4.11
N LEU A 147 2.06 5.00 -3.36
CA LEU A 147 1.18 6.06 -2.86
C LEU A 147 1.43 6.40 -1.37
N ALA A 148 2.42 5.78 -0.73
CA ALA A 148 2.84 6.19 0.61
C ALA A 148 3.75 7.41 0.49
N THR A 149 3.37 8.50 1.15
CA THR A 149 4.13 9.77 1.22
C THR A 149 4.67 10.02 2.61
#